data_AF-A0A1F7VDX0-F1
#
_entry.id   AF-A0A1F7VDX0-F1
#
_cell.length_a   1.000
_cell.length_b   1.000
_cell.length_c   1.000
_cell.angle_alpha   90.00
_cell.angle_beta   90.00
_cell.angle_gamma   90.00
#
_symmetry.space_group_name_H-M   'P 1'
#
loop_
_entity.id
_entity.type
_entity.pdbx_description
1 polymer ?
#
loop_
_entity_poly.entity_id
_entity_poly.type
_entity_poly.pdbx_seq_one_letter_code
_entity_poly.pdbx_strand_id
1 'polypeptide(L)'
;MLTLKQTPSLPLPQMSKVTFAIFCSLFTGLIATFIMNWPMVRAYVESSERVESFMSDSDHDGLSDPEERLYGTNTYLQDSDADGTRDGDEILRNQNPLGSGSLPAEFALKNIKISDQDSDGLSDALEKIIGTESDNADSDGDTFPDGLEVENGFDPTGEGRPTLTISIPSLKIHAPVVWSESDDVKHIEQDLKKGVIHYPGTATPGERGNSFITGHSSDYVWQQGPYTDIFKNLPDLERGDAVEFTHTYQNKKKRTVRYLLTESMVVYPDDPRLFITSDKPILTLVTCYPIGSNAQRIAWRGIAE
;
A
#
# COMPACT_ATOMS: atom_id res chain seq x y z
N MET A 1 58.84 3.35 -1.65
CA MET A 1 58.71 4.79 -1.96
C MET A 1 58.30 4.90 -3.42
N LEU A 2 56.99 4.92 -3.67
CA LEU A 2 56.41 5.13 -5.00
C LEU A 2 55.38 6.24 -4.86
N THR A 3 55.68 7.35 -5.51
CA THR A 3 55.00 8.64 -5.42
C THR A 3 53.72 8.60 -6.24
N LEU A 4 52.56 8.77 -5.59
CA LEU A 4 51.26 8.93 -6.24
C LEU A 4 51.24 10.29 -6.97
N LYS A 5 51.11 10.26 -8.30
CA LYS A 5 50.82 11.47 -9.11
C LYS A 5 49.35 11.84 -8.94
N GLN A 6 49.10 13.04 -8.42
CA GLN A 6 47.78 13.67 -8.37
C GLN A 6 47.26 13.95 -9.78
N THR A 7 46.01 13.59 -10.05
CA THR A 7 45.24 14.03 -11.22
C THR A 7 44.65 15.42 -10.95
N PRO A 8 44.59 16.31 -11.96
CA PRO A 8 44.09 17.68 -11.77
C PRO A 8 42.57 17.73 -11.63
N SER A 9 42.10 18.53 -10.67
CA SER A 9 40.69 18.84 -10.40
C SER A 9 40.08 19.67 -11.54
N LEU A 10 38.93 19.23 -12.07
CA LEU A 10 38.08 20.05 -12.94
C LEU A 10 37.42 21.18 -12.13
N PRO A 11 37.32 22.41 -12.67
CA PRO A 11 36.69 23.52 -11.96
C PRO A 11 35.16 23.39 -11.99
N LEU A 12 34.52 23.56 -10.83
CA LEU A 12 33.07 23.72 -10.71
C LEU A 12 32.65 25.08 -11.30
N PRO A 13 31.57 25.16 -12.10
CA PRO A 13 31.07 26.43 -12.60
C PRO A 13 30.47 27.24 -11.45
N GLN A 14 30.92 28.49 -11.30
CA GLN A 14 30.36 29.44 -10.36
C GLN A 14 28.99 29.91 -10.86
N MET A 15 27.93 29.57 -10.12
CA MET A 15 26.59 30.11 -10.32
C MET A 15 26.43 31.41 -9.52
N SER A 16 26.29 32.54 -10.22
CA SER A 16 25.92 33.83 -9.63
C SER A 16 24.44 33.83 -9.23
N LYS A 17 24.16 34.32 -8.02
CA LYS A 17 22.82 34.69 -7.55
C LYS A 17 22.22 35.76 -8.47
N VAL A 18 20.96 35.60 -8.89
CA VAL A 18 19.88 36.63 -8.94
C VAL A 18 18.75 36.25 -9.95
N THR A 19 17.49 36.27 -9.45
CA THR A 19 16.13 36.23 -10.11
C THR A 19 15.68 34.91 -10.76
N PHE A 20 14.65 34.18 -10.32
CA PHE A 20 13.24 34.46 -9.94
C PHE A 20 12.34 34.90 -11.12
N ALA A 21 11.36 34.04 -11.43
CA ALA A 21 10.02 34.28 -12.03
C ALA A 21 9.67 33.35 -13.22
N ILE A 22 8.68 32.47 -12.98
CA ILE A 22 7.47 32.19 -13.78
C ILE A 22 7.62 32.28 -15.31
N PHE A 23 7.38 31.20 -16.06
CA PHE A 23 6.46 31.23 -17.22
C PHE A 23 5.99 29.85 -17.67
N CYS A 24 4.71 29.85 -18.03
CA CYS A 24 3.88 28.80 -18.60
C CYS A 24 4.09 28.71 -20.12
N SER A 25 3.97 27.49 -20.67
CA SER A 25 3.48 27.13 -22.03
C SER A 25 4.21 27.61 -23.32
N LEU A 26 4.42 26.60 -24.20
CA LEU A 26 4.44 26.58 -25.69
C LEU A 26 5.79 26.61 -26.45
N PHE A 27 5.87 25.67 -27.42
CA PHE A 27 6.78 25.55 -28.60
C PHE A 27 8.24 25.15 -28.30
N THR A 28 8.92 24.15 -28.88
CA THR A 28 8.81 23.24 -30.05
C THR A 28 9.76 22.05 -29.78
N GLY A 29 9.47 20.80 -30.09
CA GLY A 29 9.69 20.23 -31.43
C GLY A 29 11.17 19.94 -31.76
N LEU A 30 11.53 18.64 -31.74
CA LEU A 30 12.72 17.97 -32.30
C LEU A 30 14.05 17.92 -31.51
N ILE A 31 14.71 16.76 -31.68
CA ILE A 31 16.01 16.26 -31.16
C ILE A 31 15.84 15.48 -29.83
N ALA A 32 16.08 14.16 -29.71
CA ALA A 32 16.80 13.21 -30.55
C ALA A 32 16.21 11.79 -30.45
N THR A 33 15.97 11.19 -31.61
CA THR A 33 16.03 9.74 -31.81
C THR A 33 17.49 9.36 -32.08
N PHE A 34 18.21 8.75 -31.12
CA PHE A 34 19.30 7.78 -31.41
C PHE A 34 19.88 7.15 -30.12
N ILE A 35 19.59 5.85 -29.95
CA ILE A 35 20.45 4.78 -29.43
C ILE A 35 21.10 4.96 -28.05
N MET A 36 20.55 4.24 -27.06
CA MET A 36 21.38 3.35 -26.23
C MET A 36 20.77 1.95 -26.23
N ASN A 37 21.34 1.10 -27.08
CA ASN A 37 21.28 -0.35 -26.99
C ASN A 37 22.11 -0.78 -25.77
N TRP A 38 21.48 -1.28 -24.71
CA TRP A 38 22.20 -1.89 -23.59
C TRP A 38 21.81 -3.37 -23.44
N PRO A 39 22.74 -4.32 -23.68
CA PRO A 39 22.52 -5.76 -23.49
C PRO A 39 22.36 -6.21 -22.03
N MET A 40 22.03 -5.32 -21.08
CA MET A 40 22.00 -5.62 -19.65
C MET A 40 20.62 -6.06 -19.12
N VAL A 41 19.59 -6.09 -19.96
CA VAL A 41 18.23 -6.53 -19.56
C VAL A 41 18.03 -8.05 -19.72
N ARG A 42 19.00 -8.76 -20.30
CA ARG A 42 18.89 -10.20 -20.63
C ARG A 42 19.62 -11.16 -19.68
N ALA A 43 19.94 -10.72 -18.45
CA ALA A 43 20.71 -11.54 -17.52
C ALA A 43 20.23 -11.48 -16.05
N TYR A 44 18.98 -11.12 -15.77
CA TYR A 44 18.50 -11.05 -14.37
C TYR A 44 17.12 -11.65 -14.08
N VAL A 45 16.50 -12.40 -15.00
CA VAL A 45 15.26 -13.15 -14.66
C VAL A 45 15.34 -14.58 -15.19
N GLU A 46 16.46 -15.24 -14.94
CA GLU A 46 16.59 -16.70 -14.98
C GLU A 46 17.37 -17.13 -13.73
N SER A 47 16.66 -17.34 -12.63
CA SER A 47 16.87 -18.44 -11.67
C SER A 47 16.00 -18.21 -10.44
N SER A 48 14.99 -19.07 -10.34
CA SER A 48 14.30 -19.45 -9.11
C SER A 48 15.22 -19.50 -7.89
N GLU A 49 14.79 -18.91 -6.77
CA GLU A 49 14.73 -19.54 -5.45
C GLU A 49 14.23 -18.52 -4.42
N ARG A 50 12.91 -18.46 -4.26
CA ARG A 50 12.19 -18.71 -3.00
C ARG A 50 10.81 -18.07 -3.11
N VAL A 51 9.83 -18.93 -3.31
CA VAL A 51 8.42 -18.65 -3.03
C VAL A 51 8.34 -18.43 -1.51
N GLU A 52 8.48 -17.19 -1.06
CA GLU A 52 7.93 -16.73 0.22
C GLU A 52 6.69 -15.92 -0.14
N SER A 53 5.61 -16.57 -0.55
CA SER A 53 4.42 -15.83 -1.00
C SER A 53 3.10 -16.17 -0.32
N PHE A 54 3.02 -17.08 0.66
CA PHE A 54 1.73 -17.33 1.35
C PHE A 54 1.82 -17.57 2.86
N MET A 55 2.96 -17.21 3.47
CA MET A 55 3.25 -17.49 4.87
C MET A 55 4.09 -16.36 5.50
N SER A 56 3.74 -15.09 5.23
CA SER A 56 4.38 -14.00 5.99
C SER A 56 4.02 -14.20 7.46
N ASP A 57 5.04 -14.39 8.28
CA ASP A 57 5.00 -14.48 9.74
C ASP A 57 5.73 -13.23 10.22
N SER A 58 4.98 -12.12 10.31
CA SER A 58 5.52 -10.76 10.40
C SER A 58 6.30 -10.51 11.69
N ASP A 59 6.07 -11.31 12.73
CA ASP A 59 6.74 -11.23 14.03
C ASP A 59 7.61 -12.47 14.36
N HIS A 60 7.57 -13.49 13.49
CA HIS A 60 8.38 -14.70 13.51
C HIS A 60 8.11 -15.57 14.74
N ASP A 61 6.85 -15.64 15.14
CA ASP A 61 6.39 -16.35 16.34
C ASP A 61 5.88 -17.78 16.04
N GLY A 62 5.66 -18.09 14.77
CA GLY A 62 5.16 -19.38 14.29
C GLY A 62 3.72 -19.37 13.80
N LEU A 63 3.02 -18.23 13.86
CA LEU A 63 1.76 -17.96 13.15
C LEU A 63 2.02 -17.01 11.98
N SER A 64 1.40 -17.29 10.85
CA SER A 64 1.36 -16.35 9.73
C SER A 64 0.38 -15.20 9.99
N ASP A 65 0.57 -14.06 9.34
CA ASP A 65 -0.29 -12.88 9.50
C ASP A 65 -1.79 -13.19 9.25
N PRO A 66 -2.18 -14.07 8.29
CA PRO A 66 -3.55 -14.55 8.19
C PRO A 66 -4.02 -15.39 9.38
N GLU A 67 -3.17 -16.25 9.94
CA GLU A 67 -3.46 -17.03 11.16
C GLU A 67 -3.65 -16.12 12.36
N GLU A 68 -2.83 -15.08 12.51
CA GLU A 68 -2.95 -14.17 13.64
C GLU A 68 -4.25 -13.36 13.58
N ARG A 69 -4.65 -12.88 12.39
CA ARG A 69 -5.99 -12.29 12.19
C ARG A 69 -7.11 -13.28 12.49
N LEU A 70 -6.88 -14.57 12.24
CA LEU A 70 -7.83 -15.63 12.58
C LEU A 70 -7.90 -15.81 14.10
N TYR A 71 -6.78 -15.84 14.83
CA TYR A 71 -6.77 -15.97 16.28
C TYR A 71 -7.09 -14.66 17.02
N GLY A 72 -7.16 -13.54 16.29
CA GLY A 72 -7.35 -12.21 16.87
C GLY A 72 -6.10 -11.70 17.59
N THR A 73 -4.96 -12.33 17.34
CA THR A 73 -3.64 -11.93 17.82
C THR A 73 -3.07 -10.85 16.91
N ASN A 74 -2.06 -10.17 17.40
CA ASN A 74 -1.45 -9.05 16.73
C ASN A 74 -0.34 -9.54 15.81
N THR A 75 -0.53 -9.33 14.50
CA THR A 75 0.40 -9.69 13.41
C THR A 75 1.85 -9.22 13.56
N TYR A 76 2.17 -8.44 14.59
CA TYR A 76 3.46 -7.81 14.80
C TYR A 76 4.02 -8.00 16.20
N LEU A 77 3.35 -8.76 17.08
CA LEU A 77 3.79 -9.01 18.45
C LEU A 77 3.83 -10.50 18.71
N GLN A 78 5.05 -11.01 18.93
CA GLN A 78 5.26 -12.42 19.24
C GLN A 78 4.43 -12.93 20.41
N ASP A 79 3.93 -12.04 21.27
CA ASP A 79 3.20 -12.31 22.50
C ASP A 79 2.14 -11.19 22.64
N SER A 80 0.92 -11.46 22.20
CA SER A 80 -0.16 -10.46 22.09
C SER A 80 -0.73 -10.05 23.44
N ASP A 81 -0.72 -10.94 24.43
CA ASP A 81 -1.24 -10.67 25.78
C ASP A 81 -0.15 -10.29 26.80
N ALA A 82 1.12 -10.34 26.38
CA ALA A 82 2.32 -10.02 27.12
C ALA A 82 2.52 -10.89 28.38
N ASP A 83 2.10 -12.16 28.35
CA ASP A 83 2.26 -13.11 29.46
C ASP A 83 3.62 -13.82 29.51
N GLY A 84 4.43 -13.65 28.47
CA GLY A 84 5.77 -14.22 28.31
C GLY A 84 5.82 -15.49 27.45
N THR A 85 4.70 -15.91 26.86
CA THR A 85 4.60 -17.01 25.90
C THR A 85 4.30 -16.44 24.53
N ARG A 86 4.81 -17.09 23.45
CA ARG A 86 4.48 -16.62 22.11
C ARG A 86 3.11 -17.11 21.65
N ASP A 87 2.39 -16.32 20.86
CA ASP A 87 1.04 -16.67 20.40
C ASP A 87 1.04 -18.00 19.65
N GLY A 88 1.98 -18.21 18.72
CA GLY A 88 2.16 -19.47 18.00
C GLY A 88 2.50 -20.66 18.90
N ASP A 89 3.28 -20.43 19.94
CA ASP A 89 3.63 -21.44 20.95
C ASP A 89 2.44 -21.83 21.82
N GLU A 90 1.56 -20.87 22.12
CA GLU A 90 0.31 -21.09 22.85
C GLU A 90 -0.70 -21.86 22.01
N ILE A 91 -0.88 -21.48 20.75
CA ILE A 91 -1.73 -22.20 19.80
C ILE A 91 -1.28 -23.65 19.66
N LEU A 92 0.03 -23.89 19.49
CA LEU A 92 0.60 -25.25 19.43
C LEU A 92 0.34 -26.08 20.70
N ARG A 93 0.24 -25.42 21.86
CA ARG A 93 -0.03 -26.05 23.17
C ARG A 93 -1.50 -26.00 23.56
N ASN A 94 -2.40 -25.57 22.67
CA ASN A 94 -3.83 -25.41 22.91
C ASN A 94 -4.16 -24.48 24.09
N GLN A 95 -3.40 -23.40 24.23
CA GLN A 95 -3.53 -22.30 25.18
C GLN A 95 -4.07 -21.05 24.48
N ASN A 96 -4.54 -20.06 25.24
CA ASN A 96 -5.25 -18.90 24.71
C ASN A 96 -4.28 -17.70 24.52
N PRO A 97 -3.98 -17.27 23.28
CA PRO A 97 -2.97 -16.24 23.01
C PRO A 97 -3.41 -14.80 23.33
N LEU A 98 -4.57 -14.64 23.98
CA LEU A 98 -5.15 -13.34 24.34
C LEU A 98 -5.46 -13.27 25.85
N GLY A 99 -4.92 -14.21 26.64
CA GLY A 99 -5.08 -14.25 28.09
C GLY A 99 -4.96 -15.65 28.66
N SER A 100 -4.81 -15.77 29.98
CA SER A 100 -4.67 -17.07 30.66
C SER A 100 -5.76 -18.11 30.33
N GLY A 101 -5.36 -19.36 30.11
CA GLY A 101 -6.27 -20.52 30.05
C GLY A 101 -6.07 -21.40 28.82
N SER A 102 -7.02 -22.28 28.56
CA SER A 102 -7.02 -23.09 27.33
C SER A 102 -7.64 -22.34 26.18
N LEU A 103 -7.19 -22.62 24.95
CA LEU A 103 -7.73 -22.04 23.72
C LEU A 103 -9.27 -22.23 23.71
N PRO A 104 -10.06 -21.15 23.59
CA PRO A 104 -11.52 -21.27 23.64
C PRO A 104 -12.02 -22.20 22.53
N ALA A 105 -13.10 -22.95 22.79
CA ALA A 105 -13.61 -23.94 21.84
C ALA A 105 -13.97 -23.37 20.46
N GLU A 106 -14.29 -22.08 20.40
CA GLU A 106 -14.51 -21.32 19.16
C GLU A 106 -13.24 -21.14 18.32
N PHE A 107 -12.07 -21.07 18.96
CA PHE A 107 -10.75 -21.04 18.33
C PHE A 107 -10.15 -22.44 18.11
N ALA A 108 -10.52 -23.45 18.90
CA ALA A 108 -10.12 -24.84 18.68
C ALA A 108 -10.74 -25.46 17.41
N LEU A 109 -11.87 -24.91 16.93
CA LEU A 109 -12.44 -25.18 15.59
C LEU A 109 -11.71 -24.42 14.46
N LYS A 110 -10.80 -23.52 14.84
CA LYS A 110 -10.00 -22.62 14.01
C LYS A 110 -8.54 -23.08 13.85
N ASN A 111 -8.21 -24.30 14.29
CA ASN A 111 -7.04 -25.07 13.82
C ASN A 111 -7.19 -25.43 12.32
N ILE A 112 -7.40 -24.39 11.51
CA ILE A 112 -7.20 -24.40 10.08
C ILE A 112 -5.68 -24.49 9.98
N LYS A 113 -5.15 -25.72 9.87
CA LYS A 113 -4.02 -25.94 8.97
C LYS A 113 -4.36 -25.10 7.75
N ILE A 114 -3.70 -23.96 7.49
CA ILE A 114 -4.07 -23.03 6.42
C ILE A 114 -4.17 -23.89 5.18
N SER A 115 -5.42 -24.20 4.87
CA SER A 115 -5.74 -25.09 3.80
C SER A 115 -5.69 -24.16 2.62
N ASP A 116 -4.90 -24.59 1.67
CA ASP A 116 -4.67 -23.95 0.39
C ASP A 116 -4.74 -25.15 -0.54
N GLN A 117 -5.98 -25.56 -0.80
CA GLN A 117 -6.27 -26.89 -1.30
C GLN A 117 -5.81 -27.07 -2.75
N ASP A 118 -5.72 -25.99 -3.53
CA ASP A 118 -5.17 -25.97 -4.89
C ASP A 118 -3.72 -25.48 -4.98
N SER A 119 -3.15 -24.98 -3.88
CA SER A 119 -1.75 -24.52 -3.80
C SER A 119 -1.42 -23.38 -4.76
N ASP A 120 -2.42 -22.56 -5.10
CA ASP A 120 -2.24 -21.27 -5.75
C ASP A 120 -1.78 -20.20 -4.74
N GLY A 121 -1.93 -20.55 -3.46
CA GLY A 121 -1.47 -19.85 -2.30
C GLY A 121 -2.54 -19.06 -1.55
N LEU A 122 -3.63 -18.70 -2.20
CA LEU A 122 -4.74 -18.06 -1.53
C LEU A 122 -5.39 -19.07 -0.57
N SER A 123 -5.29 -18.81 0.74
CA SER A 123 -5.88 -19.75 1.71
C SER A 123 -7.39 -19.93 1.51
N ASP A 124 -7.91 -21.13 1.70
CA ASP A 124 -9.35 -21.49 1.67
C ASP A 124 -10.22 -20.51 2.49
N ALA A 125 -9.68 -19.97 3.58
CA ALA A 125 -10.35 -18.99 4.42
C ALA A 125 -10.52 -17.63 3.73
N LEU A 126 -9.47 -17.15 3.05
CA LEU A 126 -9.48 -15.92 2.28
C LEU A 126 -10.30 -16.08 1.00
N GLU A 127 -10.18 -17.22 0.33
CA GLU A 127 -10.99 -17.58 -0.83
C GLU A 127 -12.48 -17.51 -0.54
N LYS A 128 -12.90 -18.02 0.62
CA LYS A 128 -14.29 -17.90 1.08
C LYS A 128 -14.74 -16.44 1.30
N ILE A 129 -13.83 -15.57 1.75
CA ILE A 129 -14.11 -14.14 1.99
C ILE A 129 -14.30 -13.42 0.66
N ILE A 130 -13.37 -13.61 -0.28
CA ILE A 130 -13.38 -12.93 -1.58
C ILE A 130 -14.33 -13.60 -2.58
N GLY A 131 -14.65 -14.87 -2.37
CA GLY A 131 -15.60 -15.68 -3.14
C GLY A 131 -14.99 -16.40 -4.35
N THR A 132 -13.77 -16.91 -4.21
CA THR A 132 -13.10 -17.85 -5.13
C THR A 132 -13.33 -19.32 -4.71
N GLU A 133 -12.91 -20.26 -5.55
CA GLU A 133 -13.09 -21.71 -5.41
C GLU A 133 -11.84 -22.38 -4.80
N SER A 134 -11.94 -22.87 -3.56
CA SER A 134 -10.77 -23.42 -2.84
C SER A 134 -10.10 -24.67 -3.40
N ASP A 135 -10.63 -25.24 -4.46
CA ASP A 135 -10.06 -26.37 -5.16
C ASP A 135 -9.72 -26.07 -6.62
N ASN A 136 -9.71 -24.78 -6.99
CA ASN A 136 -9.45 -24.31 -8.32
C ASN A 136 -8.62 -23.01 -8.29
N ALA A 137 -7.34 -23.17 -8.61
CA ALA A 137 -6.33 -22.11 -8.58
C ALA A 137 -6.62 -20.89 -9.47
N ASP A 138 -7.59 -20.96 -10.38
CA ASP A 138 -7.97 -19.90 -11.34
C ASP A 138 -9.51 -19.89 -11.43
N SER A 139 -10.14 -19.15 -10.52
CA SER A 139 -11.59 -19.18 -10.29
C SER A 139 -12.38 -18.53 -11.42
N ASP A 140 -11.83 -17.53 -12.09
CA ASP A 140 -12.51 -16.81 -13.17
C ASP A 140 -12.12 -17.31 -14.57
N GLY A 141 -11.08 -18.15 -14.66
CA GLY A 141 -10.63 -18.82 -15.86
C GLY A 141 -9.84 -17.93 -16.82
N ASP A 142 -9.24 -16.85 -16.33
CA ASP A 142 -8.52 -15.85 -17.14
C ASP A 142 -7.02 -16.16 -17.32
N THR A 143 -6.55 -17.30 -16.78
CA THR A 143 -5.18 -17.84 -16.80
C THR A 143 -4.22 -17.29 -15.75
N PHE A 144 -4.68 -16.40 -14.87
CA PHE A 144 -3.92 -15.97 -13.70
C PHE A 144 -4.42 -16.69 -12.44
N PRO A 145 -3.52 -17.18 -11.57
CA PRO A 145 -3.97 -17.79 -10.33
C PRO A 145 -4.55 -16.77 -9.34
N ASP A 146 -5.58 -17.13 -8.59
CA ASP A 146 -6.31 -16.22 -7.69
C ASP A 146 -5.38 -15.57 -6.66
N GLY A 147 -4.48 -16.37 -6.09
CA GLY A 147 -3.45 -15.92 -5.16
C GLY A 147 -2.51 -14.88 -5.75
N LEU A 148 -2.10 -15.05 -7.01
CA LEU A 148 -1.22 -14.11 -7.71
C LEU A 148 -1.95 -12.79 -8.01
N GLU A 149 -3.22 -12.87 -8.39
CA GLU A 149 -4.04 -11.69 -8.64
C GLU A 149 -4.22 -10.88 -7.38
N VAL A 150 -4.55 -11.51 -6.25
CA VAL A 150 -4.70 -10.82 -4.96
C VAL A 150 -3.40 -10.14 -4.54
N GLU A 151 -2.26 -10.83 -4.64
CA GLU A 151 -0.94 -10.27 -4.30
C GLU A 151 -0.61 -9.02 -5.14
N ASN A 152 -1.06 -8.99 -6.40
CA ASN A 152 -0.84 -7.87 -7.31
C ASN A 152 -2.01 -6.85 -7.33
N GLY A 153 -3.03 -7.05 -6.49
CA GLY A 153 -4.19 -6.16 -6.34
C GLY A 153 -5.20 -6.22 -7.49
N PHE A 154 -5.30 -7.34 -8.17
CA PHE A 154 -6.32 -7.67 -9.16
C PHE A 154 -7.51 -8.40 -8.50
N ASP A 155 -8.58 -8.58 -9.26
CA ASP A 155 -9.84 -9.20 -8.82
C ASP A 155 -9.92 -10.64 -9.33
N PRO A 156 -9.74 -11.67 -8.49
CA PRO A 156 -9.73 -13.07 -8.94
C PRO A 156 -11.12 -13.63 -9.26
N THR A 157 -12.10 -12.75 -9.40
CA THR A 157 -13.49 -13.11 -9.71
C THR A 157 -13.98 -12.46 -10.99
N GLY A 158 -13.05 -11.85 -11.74
CA GLY A 158 -13.26 -11.31 -13.07
C GLY A 158 -12.30 -10.18 -13.41
N GLU A 159 -12.25 -9.79 -14.68
CA GLU A 159 -11.27 -8.85 -15.24
C GLU A 159 -10.97 -7.57 -14.41
N GLY A 160 -9.68 -7.33 -14.17
CA GLY A 160 -9.15 -6.04 -13.74
C GLY A 160 -8.96 -5.89 -12.23
N ARG A 161 -9.14 -4.68 -11.71
CA ARG A 161 -8.96 -4.37 -10.28
C ARG A 161 -10.29 -4.28 -9.55
N PRO A 162 -10.36 -4.68 -8.27
CA PRO A 162 -11.57 -4.47 -7.48
C PRO A 162 -11.88 -2.98 -7.35
N THR A 163 -13.16 -2.67 -7.17
CA THR A 163 -13.57 -1.30 -6.85
C THR A 163 -13.15 -0.98 -5.43
N LEU A 164 -12.49 0.17 -5.26
CA LEU A 164 -11.90 0.56 -3.98
C LEU A 164 -12.60 1.79 -3.39
N THR A 165 -12.90 1.75 -2.10
CA THR A 165 -13.43 2.89 -1.34
C THR A 165 -12.63 3.11 -0.07
N ILE A 166 -12.51 4.37 0.36
CA ILE A 166 -11.85 4.78 1.61
C ILE A 166 -12.89 5.29 2.61
N SER A 167 -12.66 5.00 3.89
CA SER A 167 -13.40 5.55 5.03
C SER A 167 -12.39 6.05 6.08
N ILE A 168 -12.59 7.29 6.56
CA ILE A 168 -11.83 7.87 7.68
C ILE A 168 -12.86 8.33 8.72
N PRO A 169 -13.22 7.47 9.69
CA PRO A 169 -14.33 7.73 10.59
C PRO A 169 -14.19 9.02 11.42
N SER A 170 -12.99 9.31 11.93
CA SER A 170 -12.74 10.51 12.75
C SER A 170 -13.03 11.81 11.99
N LEU A 171 -12.81 11.82 10.67
CA LEU A 171 -13.10 12.96 9.80
C LEU A 171 -14.45 12.87 9.06
N LYS A 172 -15.21 11.78 9.23
CA LYS A 172 -16.46 11.48 8.50
C LYS A 172 -16.28 11.49 6.98
N ILE A 173 -15.12 11.03 6.50
CA ILE A 173 -14.84 10.92 5.08
C ILE A 173 -15.25 9.53 4.60
N HIS A 174 -15.99 9.49 3.49
CA HIS A 174 -16.22 8.29 2.71
C HIS A 174 -16.18 8.64 1.23
N ALA A 175 -15.34 7.96 0.45
CA ALA A 175 -15.16 8.29 -0.96
C ALA A 175 -14.66 7.09 -1.79
N PRO A 176 -14.91 7.11 -3.10
CA PRO A 176 -14.23 6.20 -4.02
C PRO A 176 -12.73 6.52 -4.07
N VAL A 177 -11.93 5.47 -4.20
CA VAL A 177 -10.51 5.55 -4.52
C VAL A 177 -10.37 5.25 -6.01
N VAL A 178 -9.82 6.20 -6.74
CA VAL A 178 -9.60 6.15 -8.18
C VAL A 178 -8.20 5.59 -8.42
N TRP A 179 -8.14 4.49 -9.18
CA TRP A 179 -6.90 3.94 -9.70
C TRP A 179 -6.41 4.85 -10.84
N SER A 180 -5.43 5.73 -10.56
CA SER A 180 -4.94 6.61 -11.62
C SER A 180 -3.95 5.87 -12.51
N GLU A 181 -4.07 6.05 -13.83
CA GLU A 181 -3.24 5.36 -14.81
C GLU A 181 -1.88 6.06 -15.03
N SER A 182 -1.75 7.31 -14.61
CA SER A 182 -0.57 8.14 -14.86
C SER A 182 -0.34 9.15 -13.74
N ASP A 183 0.94 9.42 -13.46
CA ASP A 183 1.40 10.46 -12.55
C ASP A 183 1.44 11.87 -13.19
N ASP A 184 1.05 12.00 -14.46
CA ASP A 184 0.94 13.30 -15.12
C ASP A 184 -0.07 14.19 -14.40
N VAL A 185 0.35 15.42 -14.12
CA VAL A 185 -0.43 16.38 -13.33
C VAL A 185 -1.84 16.58 -13.92
N LYS A 186 -2.01 16.64 -15.24
CA LYS A 186 -3.33 16.86 -15.83
C LYS A 186 -4.23 15.64 -15.68
N HIS A 187 -3.65 14.44 -15.71
CA HIS A 187 -4.38 13.20 -15.50
C HIS A 187 -4.84 13.10 -14.04
N ILE A 188 -3.92 13.32 -13.10
CA ILE A 188 -4.20 13.35 -11.65
C ILE A 188 -5.31 14.36 -11.32
N GLU A 189 -5.25 15.58 -11.86
CA GLU A 189 -6.27 16.61 -11.63
C GLU A 189 -7.64 16.25 -12.23
N GLN A 190 -7.70 15.39 -13.25
CA GLN A 190 -8.97 14.87 -13.78
C GLN A 190 -9.55 13.77 -12.91
N ASP A 191 -8.69 12.91 -12.37
CA ASP A 191 -9.10 11.80 -11.50
C ASP A 191 -9.51 12.26 -10.10
N LEU A 192 -8.89 13.31 -9.56
CA LEU A 192 -9.29 13.92 -8.29
C LEU A 192 -10.72 14.47 -8.30
N LYS A 193 -11.31 14.70 -9.47
CA LYS A 193 -12.72 15.09 -9.61
C LYS A 193 -13.68 13.92 -9.34
N LYS A 194 -13.19 12.68 -9.42
CA LYS A 194 -13.97 11.45 -9.28
C LYS A 194 -13.83 10.82 -7.88
N GLY A 195 -12.82 11.19 -7.10
CA GLY A 195 -12.57 10.65 -5.77
C GLY A 195 -11.20 11.03 -5.21
N VAL A 196 -10.73 10.27 -4.23
CA VAL A 196 -9.31 10.28 -3.85
C VAL A 196 -8.54 9.38 -4.80
N ILE A 197 -7.23 9.56 -4.92
CA ILE A 197 -6.40 8.82 -5.86
C ILE A 197 -5.54 7.81 -5.12
N HIS A 198 -5.53 6.57 -5.62
CA HIS A 198 -4.42 5.66 -5.43
C HIS A 198 -3.33 6.01 -6.45
N TYR A 199 -2.14 6.33 -5.97
CA TYR A 199 -1.06 6.83 -6.82
C TYR A 199 -0.42 5.69 -7.62
N PRO A 200 -0.21 5.87 -8.94
CA PRO A 200 0.28 4.81 -9.81
C PRO A 200 1.65 4.29 -9.37
N GLY A 201 1.82 2.98 -9.46
CA GLY A 201 3.07 2.29 -9.09
C GLY A 201 3.28 2.11 -7.57
N THR A 202 2.29 2.48 -6.75
CA THR A 202 2.32 2.23 -5.30
C THR A 202 1.51 0.98 -4.93
N ALA A 203 1.75 0.41 -3.75
CA ALA A 203 1.13 -0.85 -3.34
C ALA A 203 -0.40 -0.69 -3.22
N THR A 204 -1.14 -1.76 -3.51
CA THR A 204 -2.59 -1.81 -3.28
C THR A 204 -2.86 -1.81 -1.77
N PRO A 205 -3.88 -1.11 -1.25
CA PRO A 205 -4.16 -1.12 0.19
C PRO A 205 -4.44 -2.54 0.71
N GLY A 206 -3.54 -3.03 1.57
CA GLY A 206 -3.59 -4.36 2.18
C GLY A 206 -2.45 -5.25 1.73
N GLU A 207 -1.79 -4.87 0.65
CA GLU A 207 -0.64 -5.57 0.09
C GLU A 207 0.67 -4.95 0.59
N ARG A 208 1.74 -5.74 0.51
CA ARG A 208 3.07 -5.34 0.95
C ARG A 208 3.55 -4.10 0.19
N GLY A 209 4.20 -3.20 0.91
CA GLY A 209 4.66 -1.94 0.37
C GLY A 209 3.86 -0.75 0.88
N ASN A 210 4.06 0.39 0.23
CA ASN A 210 3.42 1.63 0.61
C ASN A 210 2.27 1.93 -0.34
N SER A 211 1.05 1.91 0.18
CA SER A 211 -0.12 2.41 -0.52
C SER A 211 -0.18 3.92 -0.35
N PHE A 212 0.03 4.65 -1.45
CA PHE A 212 -0.01 6.11 -1.42
C PHE A 212 -1.38 6.60 -1.89
N ILE A 213 -2.06 7.34 -1.01
CA ILE A 213 -3.38 7.93 -1.29
C ILE A 213 -3.30 9.44 -1.22
N THR A 214 -3.81 10.12 -2.25
CA THR A 214 -3.86 11.59 -2.29
C THR A 214 -5.24 12.12 -2.62
N GLY A 215 -5.56 13.31 -2.10
CA GLY A 215 -6.83 13.99 -2.31
C GLY A 215 -6.66 15.50 -2.16
N HIS A 216 -7.61 16.28 -2.66
CA HIS A 216 -7.54 17.74 -2.54
C HIS A 216 -7.78 18.22 -1.10
N SER A 217 -6.95 19.16 -0.65
CA SER A 217 -7.16 19.92 0.60
C SER A 217 -8.10 21.10 0.40
N SER A 218 -8.19 21.60 -0.82
CA SER A 218 -8.98 22.75 -1.23
C SER A 218 -8.79 22.96 -2.73
N ASP A 219 -9.87 23.15 -3.47
CA ASP A 219 -9.84 23.62 -4.85
C ASP A 219 -10.23 25.11 -4.92
N TYR A 220 -10.14 25.71 -6.10
CA TYR A 220 -10.58 27.08 -6.33
C TYR A 220 -12.07 27.25 -6.02
N VAL A 221 -12.44 28.39 -5.44
CA VAL A 221 -13.82 28.70 -4.97
C VAL A 221 -14.91 28.50 -6.04
N TRP A 222 -14.54 28.54 -7.32
CA TRP A 222 -15.42 28.40 -8.49
C TRP A 222 -15.48 26.98 -9.08
N GLN A 223 -14.60 26.05 -8.68
CA GLN A 223 -14.73 24.63 -8.98
C GLN A 223 -15.29 23.95 -7.73
N GLN A 224 -16.58 23.66 -7.74
CA GLN A 224 -17.24 22.93 -6.66
C GLN A 224 -17.58 21.52 -7.12
N GLY A 225 -17.10 20.55 -6.38
CA GLY A 225 -17.37 19.13 -6.56
C GLY A 225 -17.26 18.41 -5.22
N PRO A 226 -17.85 17.21 -5.09
CA PRO A 226 -17.93 16.50 -3.82
C PRO A 226 -16.57 16.13 -3.20
N TYR A 227 -15.49 16.16 -3.98
CA TYR A 227 -14.14 15.78 -3.55
C TYR A 227 -13.12 16.93 -3.58
N THR A 228 -13.55 18.16 -3.84
CA THR A 228 -12.67 19.33 -4.02
C THR A 228 -11.93 19.75 -2.74
N ASP A 229 -12.41 19.36 -1.58
CA ASP A 229 -11.81 19.66 -0.28
C ASP A 229 -11.86 18.44 0.66
N ILE A 230 -11.94 17.24 0.10
CA ILE A 230 -12.14 15.98 0.85
C ILE A 230 -11.09 15.78 1.95
N PHE A 231 -9.85 16.18 1.71
CA PHE A 231 -8.72 16.02 2.63
C PHE A 231 -8.34 17.31 3.35
N LYS A 232 -9.20 18.34 3.33
CA LYS A 232 -8.93 19.63 4.01
C LYS A 232 -8.61 19.48 5.50
N ASN A 233 -9.22 18.49 6.16
CA ASN A 233 -9.09 18.25 7.59
C ASN A 233 -8.10 17.11 7.92
N LEU A 234 -7.27 16.65 6.97
CA LEU A 234 -6.19 15.71 7.31
C LEU A 234 -5.26 16.22 8.42
N PRO A 235 -4.98 17.54 8.58
CA PRO A 235 -4.21 18.02 9.73
C PRO A 235 -4.85 17.77 11.10
N ASP A 236 -6.16 17.49 11.15
CA ASP A 236 -6.90 17.29 12.40
C ASP A 236 -6.88 15.83 12.88
N LEU A 237 -6.27 14.92 12.10
CA LEU A 237 -6.10 13.53 12.49
C LEU A 237 -5.17 13.39 13.69
N GLU A 238 -5.32 12.30 14.43
CA GLU A 238 -4.45 11.95 15.56
C GLU A 238 -3.81 10.57 15.37
N ARG A 239 -2.71 10.34 16.08
CA ARG A 239 -2.11 9.00 16.15
C ARG A 239 -3.14 8.02 16.75
N GLY A 240 -3.33 6.88 16.09
CA GLY A 240 -4.33 5.88 16.45
C GLY A 240 -5.66 6.03 15.74
N ASP A 241 -5.87 7.11 14.97
CA ASP A 241 -7.02 7.18 14.07
C ASP A 241 -6.94 6.08 13.01
N ALA A 242 -8.10 5.55 12.63
CA ALA A 242 -8.21 4.48 11.67
C ALA A 242 -8.56 4.98 10.27
N VAL A 243 -7.95 4.36 9.26
CA VAL A 243 -8.29 4.51 7.85
C VAL A 243 -8.65 3.14 7.30
N GLU A 244 -9.84 3.01 6.72
CA GLU A 244 -10.36 1.74 6.22
C GLU A 244 -10.49 1.79 4.70
N PHE A 245 -10.01 0.75 4.03
CA PHE A 245 -10.18 0.52 2.61
C PHE A 245 -11.09 -0.68 2.39
N THR A 246 -12.13 -0.53 1.58
CA THR A 246 -13.00 -1.64 1.18
C THR A 246 -12.82 -1.94 -0.29
N HIS A 247 -12.31 -3.13 -0.57
CA HIS A 247 -12.28 -3.77 -1.88
C HIS A 247 -13.64 -4.41 -2.14
N THR A 248 -14.25 -4.10 -3.28
CA THR A 248 -15.49 -4.75 -3.74
C THR A 248 -15.18 -5.46 -5.05
N TYR A 249 -15.26 -6.79 -5.00
CA TYR A 249 -14.97 -7.69 -6.12
C TYR A 249 -16.16 -7.80 -7.09
N GLN A 250 -15.94 -8.33 -8.28
CA GLN A 250 -16.97 -8.47 -9.33
C GLN A 250 -18.20 -9.23 -8.82
N ASN A 251 -17.97 -10.32 -8.08
CA ASN A 251 -18.99 -11.14 -7.44
C ASN A 251 -19.75 -10.47 -6.26
N LYS A 252 -19.47 -9.18 -5.99
CA LYS A 252 -20.05 -8.33 -4.92
C LYS A 252 -19.59 -8.65 -3.50
N LYS A 253 -18.67 -9.59 -3.31
CA LYS A 253 -17.99 -9.78 -2.03
C LYS A 253 -17.11 -8.58 -1.72
N LYS A 254 -16.79 -8.42 -0.44
CA LYS A 254 -16.02 -7.29 0.06
C LYS A 254 -14.95 -7.75 1.02
N ARG A 255 -13.74 -7.22 0.85
CA ARG A 255 -12.62 -7.33 1.79
C ARG A 255 -12.31 -5.94 2.32
N THR A 256 -12.28 -5.80 3.65
CA THR A 256 -11.95 -4.53 4.30
C THR A 256 -10.58 -4.65 4.94
N VAL A 257 -9.71 -3.67 4.69
CA VAL A 257 -8.38 -3.53 5.28
C VAL A 257 -8.37 -2.27 6.10
N ARG A 258 -7.87 -2.34 7.33
CA ARG A 258 -7.83 -1.23 8.27
C ARG A 258 -6.39 -0.86 8.57
N TYR A 259 -6.11 0.45 8.62
CA TYR A 259 -4.81 1.01 8.96
C TYR A 259 -4.92 1.90 10.19
N LEU A 260 -3.97 1.79 11.11
CA LEU A 260 -3.80 2.73 12.22
C LEU A 260 -2.74 3.77 11.88
N LEU A 261 -3.09 5.04 12.03
CA LEU A 261 -2.16 6.14 11.82
C LEU A 261 -1.13 6.21 12.95
N THR A 262 0.14 6.29 12.59
CA THR A 262 1.27 6.23 13.52
C THR A 262 1.97 7.56 13.69
N GLU A 263 2.16 8.30 12.59
CA GLU A 263 2.86 9.58 12.58
C GLU A 263 2.41 10.47 11.42
N SER A 264 2.70 11.77 11.55
CA SER A 264 2.50 12.76 10.49
C SER A 264 3.78 13.54 10.21
N MET A 265 3.89 14.04 8.99
CA MET A 265 5.01 14.85 8.54
C MET A 265 4.56 15.95 7.58
N VAL A 266 5.23 17.10 7.65
CA VAL A 266 5.11 18.17 6.66
C VAL A 266 6.37 18.19 5.82
N VAL A 267 6.20 18.02 4.51
CA VAL A 267 7.32 17.81 3.56
C VAL A 267 7.11 18.62 2.28
N TYR A 268 8.15 18.73 1.46
CA TYR A 268 8.01 19.28 0.11
C TYR A 268 7.39 18.24 -0.84
N PRO A 269 6.77 18.66 -1.96
CA PRO A 269 6.09 17.74 -2.88
C PRO A 269 6.99 16.67 -3.50
N ASP A 270 8.29 16.94 -3.62
CA ASP A 270 9.33 16.06 -4.18
C ASP A 270 10.09 15.25 -3.13
N ASP A 271 9.63 15.27 -1.87
CA ASP A 271 10.32 14.58 -0.78
C ASP A 271 10.20 13.05 -0.94
N PRO A 272 11.33 12.33 -1.07
CA PRO A 272 11.32 10.89 -1.31
C PRO A 272 10.73 10.09 -0.14
N ARG A 273 10.64 10.69 1.06
CA ARG A 273 10.06 10.03 2.23
C ARG A 273 8.60 9.64 2.03
N LEU A 274 7.90 10.31 1.12
CA LEU A 274 6.51 10.02 0.79
C LEU A 274 6.33 8.64 0.11
N PHE A 275 7.37 8.12 -0.54
CA PHE A 275 7.33 6.88 -1.31
C PHE A 275 8.20 5.77 -0.72
N ILE A 276 8.59 5.88 0.56
CA ILE A 276 9.34 4.82 1.25
C ILE A 276 8.52 3.54 1.19
N THR A 277 9.10 2.49 0.61
CA THR A 277 8.51 1.17 0.57
C THR A 277 8.80 0.42 1.88
N SER A 278 8.04 -0.65 2.11
CA SER A 278 8.09 -1.47 3.30
C SER A 278 7.84 -2.91 2.88
N ASP A 279 8.43 -3.85 3.62
CA ASP A 279 8.07 -5.26 3.55
C ASP A 279 6.71 -5.54 4.20
N LYS A 280 6.19 -4.58 4.96
CA LYS A 280 4.84 -4.56 5.55
C LYS A 280 3.87 -3.69 4.75
N PRO A 281 2.54 -3.95 4.80
CA PRO A 281 1.53 -3.05 4.26
C PRO A 281 1.50 -1.73 5.07
N ILE A 282 1.96 -0.64 4.45
CA ILE A 282 1.90 0.70 5.04
C ILE A 282 1.04 1.62 4.18
N LEU A 283 0.46 2.64 4.81
CA LEU A 283 -0.32 3.69 4.17
C LEU A 283 0.44 5.01 4.24
N THR A 284 0.47 5.76 3.15
CA THR A 284 0.84 7.18 3.13
C THR A 284 -0.33 7.99 2.58
N LEU A 285 -1.00 8.74 3.46
CA LEU A 285 -2.15 9.58 3.14
C LEU A 285 -1.72 11.05 3.02
N VAL A 286 -1.90 11.67 1.86
CA VAL A 286 -1.26 12.96 1.53
C VAL A 286 -2.26 13.98 1.01
N THR A 287 -2.04 15.25 1.38
CA THR A 287 -2.70 16.38 0.73
C THR A 287 -1.82 17.63 0.71
N CYS A 288 -2.25 18.66 0.00
CA CYS A 288 -1.60 19.98 -0.04
C CYS A 288 -1.68 20.68 1.31
N TYR A 289 -0.59 21.38 1.68
CA TYR A 289 -0.51 22.10 2.94
C TYR A 289 0.34 23.39 2.79
N PRO A 290 0.01 24.47 3.51
CA PRO A 290 -1.24 24.72 4.24
C PRO A 290 -2.48 24.77 3.33
N ILE A 291 -3.69 24.75 3.92
CA ILE A 291 -4.94 24.88 3.15
C ILE A 291 -4.88 26.13 2.25
N GLY A 292 -5.26 25.99 0.98
CA GLY A 292 -5.16 27.06 -0.03
C GLY A 292 -3.75 27.27 -0.61
N SER A 293 -2.77 26.45 -0.24
CA SER A 293 -1.41 26.45 -0.78
C SER A 293 -0.99 25.06 -1.21
N ASN A 294 -0.19 24.97 -2.27
CA ASN A 294 0.43 23.72 -2.74
C ASN A 294 1.95 23.69 -2.47
N ALA A 295 2.47 24.60 -1.64
CA ALA A 295 3.89 24.72 -1.37
C ALA A 295 4.49 23.50 -0.66
N GLN A 296 3.71 22.87 0.21
CA GLN A 296 4.11 21.69 0.97
C GLN A 296 3.00 20.63 0.90
N ARG A 297 3.31 19.48 1.49
CA ARG A 297 2.38 18.38 1.71
C ARG A 297 2.33 18.09 3.19
N ILE A 298 1.13 17.81 3.69
CA ILE A 298 0.97 17.08 4.95
C ILE A 298 0.70 15.62 4.59
N ALA A 299 1.44 14.74 5.24
CA ALA A 299 1.34 13.30 5.03
C ALA A 299 1.16 12.59 6.37
N TRP A 300 0.25 11.65 6.41
CA TRP A 300 0.06 10.71 7.52
C TRP A 300 0.54 9.33 7.11
N ARG A 301 1.27 8.67 8.00
CA ARG A 301 1.63 7.26 7.84
C ARG A 301 0.73 6.38 8.69
N GLY A 302 0.41 5.21 8.17
CA GLY A 302 -0.26 4.16 8.93
C GLY A 302 0.31 2.78 8.63
N ILE A 303 0.02 1.84 9.53
CA ILE A 303 0.33 0.41 9.37
C ILE A 303 -0.99 -0.36 9.35
N ALA A 304 -1.09 -1.41 8.54
CA ALA A 304 -2.28 -2.25 8.52
C ALA A 304 -2.45 -2.99 9.86
N GLU A 305 -3.69 -3.12 10.34
CA GLU A 305 -4.10 -3.99 11.47
C GLU A 305 -4.26 -5.45 11.02
#